data_AF-A0AAU7PWI0-F1
#
_entry.id   AF-A0AAU7PWI0-F1
#
_cell.length_a   1.000
_cell.length_b   1.000
_cell.length_c   1.000
_cell.angle_alpha   90.00
_cell.angle_beta   90.00
_cell.angle_gamma   90.00
#
_symmetry.space_group_name_H-M   'P 1'
#
loop_
_entity.id
_entity.type
_entity.pdbx_description
1 polymer ?
#
loop_
_entity_poly.entity_id
_entity_poly.type
_entity_poly.pdbx_seq_one_letter_code
_entity_poly.pdbx_strand_id
1 'polypeptide(L)'
;MMTKKKSRLMFWTEQLFVAVKVSVLFWVVLLKKGMVYAWIPAIKTAFEFIQLEHPYDESWWQFSKKKTEGTLFEKFLSFLLTLAFILAMTSWLSLMRVYTDIYLIVFVLASFVWIVGILFSTVYVYKENDHVSQRIYETLFYMVKHTQQLLILALFIGMSSWFTLTKNIIGWFIFPGFYLMIDKKLKQ
;
A
#
# COMPACT_ATOMS: atom_id res chain seq x y z
N MET A 1 -13.22 -33.23 15.67
CA MET A 1 -13.27 -32.13 14.68
C MET A 1 -12.38 -32.51 13.51
N MET A 2 -12.98 -32.83 12.36
CA MET A 2 -12.24 -33.24 11.15
C MET A 2 -11.67 -31.98 10.51
N THR A 3 -10.39 -31.70 10.73
CA THR A 3 -9.67 -30.62 10.05
C THR A 3 -9.56 -30.95 8.57
N LYS A 4 -10.54 -30.49 7.77
CA LYS A 4 -10.48 -30.59 6.31
C LYS A 4 -9.14 -29.98 5.87
N LYS A 5 -8.30 -30.82 5.25
CA LYS A 5 -7.04 -30.42 4.62
C LYS A 5 -7.39 -29.37 3.57
N LYS A 6 -7.21 -28.07 3.88
CA LYS A 6 -7.49 -26.99 2.92
C LYS A 6 -6.63 -27.25 1.68
N SER A 7 -7.28 -27.36 0.53
CA SER A 7 -6.59 -27.46 -0.76
C SER A 7 -5.65 -26.25 -0.91
N ARG A 8 -4.45 -26.45 -1.48
CA ARG A 8 -3.54 -25.33 -1.80
C ARG A 8 -4.28 -24.26 -2.61
N LEU A 9 -5.17 -24.66 -3.51
CA LEU A 9 -6.00 -23.76 -4.30
C LEU A 9 -6.90 -22.89 -3.42
N MET A 10 -7.55 -23.50 -2.42
CA MET A 10 -8.46 -22.84 -1.48
C MET A 10 -7.71 -21.79 -0.65
N PHE A 11 -6.51 -22.14 -0.18
CA PHE A 11 -5.62 -21.21 0.53
C PHE A 11 -5.21 -20.02 -0.36
N TRP A 12 -4.84 -20.25 -1.62
CA TRP A 12 -4.51 -19.18 -2.56
C TRP A 12 -5.70 -18.25 -2.84
N THR A 13 -6.89 -18.78 -3.03
CA THR A 13 -8.11 -17.97 -3.20
C THR A 13 -8.46 -17.17 -1.95
N GLU A 14 -8.31 -17.75 -0.76
CA GLU A 14 -8.51 -17.02 0.51
C GLU A 14 -7.51 -15.86 0.64
N GLN A 15 -6.25 -16.09 0.31
CA GLN A 15 -5.24 -15.04 0.32
C GLN A 15 -5.54 -13.93 -0.70
N LEU A 16 -5.91 -14.28 -1.93
CA LEU A 16 -6.26 -13.30 -2.95
C LEU A 16 -7.49 -12.49 -2.56
N PHE A 17 -8.48 -13.13 -1.94
CA PHE A 17 -9.68 -12.45 -1.45
C PHE A 17 -9.38 -11.49 -0.29
N VAL A 18 -8.49 -11.87 0.63
CA VAL A 18 -8.02 -10.98 1.70
C VAL A 18 -7.26 -9.79 1.10
N ALA A 19 -6.39 -10.00 0.10
CA ALA A 19 -5.70 -8.89 -0.58
C ALA A 19 -6.71 -7.91 -1.19
N VAL A 20 -7.73 -8.40 -1.89
CA VAL A 20 -8.78 -7.55 -2.46
C VAL A 20 -9.54 -6.79 -1.36
N LYS A 21 -9.95 -7.45 -0.28
CA LYS A 21 -10.64 -6.80 0.85
C LYS A 21 -9.80 -5.67 1.46
N VAL A 22 -8.51 -5.89 1.64
CA VAL A 22 -7.58 -4.91 2.21
C VAL A 22 -7.43 -3.71 1.28
N SER A 23 -7.27 -3.97 -0.02
CA SER A 23 -7.21 -2.90 -1.03
C SER A 23 -8.48 -2.05 -1.01
N VAL A 24 -9.65 -2.70 -0.98
CA VAL A 24 -10.94 -1.99 -0.90
C VAL A 24 -11.03 -1.18 0.39
N LEU A 25 -10.67 -1.77 1.54
CA LEU A 25 -10.67 -1.07 2.83
C LEU A 25 -9.76 0.17 2.81
N PHE A 26 -8.54 0.01 2.28
CA PHE A 26 -7.57 1.08 2.16
C PHE A 26 -8.16 2.27 1.35
N TRP A 27 -8.68 2.01 0.15
CA TRP A 27 -9.24 3.04 -0.70
C TRP A 27 -10.50 3.68 -0.10
N VAL A 28 -11.40 2.88 0.50
CA VAL A 28 -12.60 3.40 1.16
C VAL A 28 -12.22 4.34 2.31
N VAL A 29 -11.24 3.97 3.12
CA VAL A 29 -10.77 4.80 4.24
C VAL A 29 -10.10 6.07 3.72
N LEU A 30 -9.26 5.96 2.69
CA LEU A 30 -8.57 7.09 2.06
C LEU A 30 -9.57 8.11 1.49
N LEU A 31 -10.58 7.64 0.77
CA LEU A 31 -11.63 8.49 0.19
C LEU A 31 -12.53 9.13 1.26
N LYS A 32 -12.95 8.37 2.27
CA LYS A 32 -13.81 8.88 3.36
C LYS A 32 -13.11 9.93 4.23
N LYS A 33 -11.82 9.74 4.52
CA LYS A 33 -11.03 10.61 5.41
C LYS A 33 -10.31 11.74 4.66
N GLY A 34 -10.41 11.78 3.33
CA GLY A 34 -9.80 12.77 2.46
C GLY A 34 -8.42 12.35 1.96
N MET A 35 -8.26 12.25 0.64
CA MET A 35 -7.04 11.71 0.01
C MET A 35 -5.76 12.42 0.46
N VAL A 36 -5.81 13.73 0.72
CA VAL A 36 -4.61 14.55 0.99
C VAL A 36 -3.87 14.15 2.27
N TYR A 37 -4.60 13.82 3.34
CA TYR A 37 -4.02 13.62 4.68
C TYR A 37 -4.29 12.22 5.27
N ALA A 38 -4.99 11.35 4.54
CA ALA A 38 -5.46 10.07 5.07
C ALA A 38 -4.64 8.85 4.64
N TRP A 39 -3.53 9.01 3.91
CA TRP A 39 -2.70 7.87 3.50
C TRP A 39 -2.19 7.06 4.69
N ILE A 40 -1.53 7.71 5.65
CA ILE A 40 -1.02 7.00 6.85
C ILE A 40 -2.18 6.40 7.68
N PRO A 41 -3.27 7.14 7.99
CA PRO A 41 -4.47 6.56 8.61
C PRO A 41 -5.07 5.35 7.88
N ALA A 42 -5.07 5.36 6.54
CA ALA A 42 -5.56 4.26 5.73
C ALA A 42 -4.63 3.05 5.81
N ILE A 43 -3.30 3.26 5.79
CA ILE A 43 -2.32 2.20 6.02
C ILE A 43 -2.51 1.58 7.41
N LYS A 44 -2.62 2.39 8.47
CA LYS A 44 -2.89 1.91 9.85
C LYS A 44 -4.14 1.02 9.92
N THR A 45 -5.24 1.50 9.34
CA THR A 45 -6.52 0.78 9.35
C THR A 45 -6.44 -0.54 8.57
N ALA A 46 -5.73 -0.54 7.44
CA ALA A 46 -5.51 -1.74 6.64
C ALA A 46 -4.58 -2.75 7.35
N PHE A 47 -3.58 -2.26 8.08
CA PHE A 47 -2.66 -3.08 8.86
C PHE A 47 -3.36 -3.75 10.04
N GLU A 48 -4.18 -3.00 10.80
CA GLU A 48 -5.02 -3.54 11.87
C GLU A 48 -5.91 -4.69 11.36
N PHE A 49 -6.52 -4.53 10.18
CA PHE A 49 -7.37 -5.56 9.58
C PHE A 49 -6.60 -6.81 9.19
N ILE A 50 -5.40 -6.67 8.62
CA ILE A 50 -4.57 -7.82 8.20
C ILE A 50 -4.03 -8.62 9.38
N GLN A 51 -3.84 -7.97 10.53
CA GLN A 51 -3.33 -8.59 11.74
C GLN A 51 -4.36 -9.45 12.50
N LEU A 52 -5.65 -9.39 12.12
CA LEU A 52 -6.67 -10.27 12.68
C LEU A 52 -6.29 -11.75 12.49
N GLU A 53 -6.74 -12.59 13.42
CA GLU A 53 -6.51 -14.04 13.42
C GLU A 53 -7.23 -14.72 12.24
N HIS A 54 -8.44 -14.23 11.90
CA HIS A 54 -9.26 -14.68 10.77
C HIS A 54 -9.79 -13.50 9.92
N PRO A 55 -8.92 -12.80 9.15
CA PRO A 55 -9.31 -11.62 8.37
C PRO A 55 -10.23 -11.96 7.19
N TYR A 56 -10.31 -13.24 6.81
CA TYR A 56 -11.21 -13.73 5.78
C TYR A 56 -12.68 -13.66 6.21
N ASP A 57 -12.98 -14.02 7.46
CA ASP A 57 -14.34 -14.11 8.00
C ASP A 57 -14.89 -12.76 8.48
N GLU A 58 -14.00 -11.80 8.73
CA GLU A 58 -14.35 -10.50 9.28
C GLU A 58 -14.84 -9.48 8.24
N SER A 59 -15.73 -8.60 8.70
CA SER A 59 -16.28 -7.51 7.89
C SER A 59 -15.38 -6.27 7.94
N TRP A 60 -14.77 -5.93 6.80
CA TRP A 60 -13.93 -4.75 6.64
C TRP A 60 -14.65 -3.43 6.96
N TRP A 61 -15.99 -3.40 6.88
CA TRP A 61 -16.78 -2.18 7.07
C TRP A 61 -16.60 -1.57 8.47
N GLN A 62 -16.43 -2.42 9.49
CA GLN A 62 -16.27 -1.99 10.88
C GLN A 62 -15.02 -1.12 11.08
N PHE A 63 -13.94 -1.44 10.36
CA PHE A 63 -12.68 -0.70 10.40
C PHE A 63 -12.77 0.66 9.70
N SER A 64 -13.65 0.79 8.70
CA SER A 64 -13.83 2.05 7.97
C SER A 64 -14.42 3.19 8.81
N LYS A 65 -15.03 2.89 9.96
CA LYS A 65 -15.69 3.86 10.86
C LYS A 65 -14.74 4.44 11.93
N LYS A 66 -13.58 3.85 12.17
CA LYS A 66 -12.64 4.31 13.21
C LYS A 66 -12.10 5.70 12.88
N LYS A 67 -12.17 6.63 13.84
CA LYS A 67 -11.41 7.88 13.78
C LYS A 67 -9.96 7.58 14.11
N THR A 68 -9.06 7.92 13.19
CA THR A 68 -7.61 7.78 13.39
C THR A 68 -7.04 9.17 13.26
N GLU A 69 -6.62 9.75 14.38
CA GLU A 69 -5.91 11.03 14.36
C GLU A 69 -4.44 10.78 14.05
N GLY A 70 -3.91 11.50 13.07
CA GLY A 70 -2.52 11.41 12.67
C GLY A 70 -1.70 12.58 13.22
N THR A 71 -0.44 12.32 13.53
CA THR A 71 0.52 13.36 13.92
C THR A 71 0.79 14.33 12.75
N LEU A 72 1.40 15.49 13.02
CA LEU A 72 1.79 16.43 11.96
C LEU A 72 2.72 15.79 10.91
N PHE A 73 3.63 14.93 11.35
CA PHE A 73 4.52 14.20 10.45
C PHE A 73 3.75 13.23 9.56
N GLU A 74 2.74 12.54 10.09
CA GLU A 74 1.88 11.64 9.30
C GLU A 74 1.04 12.39 8.25
N LYS A 75 0.58 13.60 8.59
CA LYS A 75 -0.10 14.49 7.64
C LYS A 75 0.86 14.95 6.54
N PHE A 76 2.09 15.30 6.89
CA PHE A 76 3.13 15.68 5.92
C PHE A 76 3.48 14.52 4.96
N LEU A 77 3.70 13.30 5.48
CA LEU A 77 3.93 12.12 4.65
C LEU A 77 2.73 11.83 3.74
N SER A 78 1.51 11.92 4.26
CA SER A 78 0.30 11.74 3.46
C SER A 78 0.17 12.76 2.34
N PHE A 79 0.56 14.00 2.60
CA PHE A 79 0.58 15.06 1.59
C PHE A 79 1.59 14.74 0.48
N LEU A 80 2.82 14.32 0.82
CA LEU A 80 3.83 13.91 -0.16
C LEU A 80 3.35 12.72 -1.00
N LEU A 81 2.74 11.71 -0.37
CA LEU A 81 2.14 10.58 -1.06
C LEU A 81 1.04 11.01 -2.02
N THR A 82 0.20 11.97 -1.61
CA THR A 82 -0.86 12.51 -2.48
C THR A 82 -0.29 13.22 -3.69
N LEU A 83 0.73 14.06 -3.51
CA LEU A 83 1.37 14.75 -4.63
C LEU A 83 2.00 13.77 -5.61
N ALA A 84 2.75 12.78 -5.11
CA ALA A 84 3.34 11.76 -5.95
C ALA A 84 2.28 10.93 -6.69
N PHE A 85 1.18 10.58 -6.01
CA PHE A 85 0.05 9.87 -6.60
C PHE A 85 -0.63 10.68 -7.70
N ILE A 86 -0.96 11.95 -7.44
CA ILE A 86 -1.60 12.83 -8.42
C ILE A 86 -0.70 13.01 -9.63
N LEU A 87 0.59 13.30 -9.43
CA LEU A 87 1.56 13.44 -10.52
C LEU A 87 1.67 12.19 -11.38
N ALA A 88 1.69 11.00 -10.76
CA ALA A 88 1.67 9.74 -11.49
C ALA A 88 0.38 9.59 -12.30
N MET A 89 -0.78 9.83 -11.68
CA MET A 89 -2.07 9.69 -12.35
C MET A 89 -2.27 10.70 -13.49
N THR A 90 -1.91 11.97 -13.30
CA THR A 90 -2.03 12.99 -14.35
C THR A 90 -1.09 12.71 -15.51
N SER A 91 0.11 12.21 -15.24
CA SER A 91 1.08 11.83 -16.28
C SER A 91 0.62 10.61 -17.04
N TRP A 92 0.06 9.61 -16.36
CA TRP A 92 -0.54 8.44 -16.99
C TRP A 92 -1.73 8.80 -17.87
N LEU A 93 -2.66 9.64 -17.39
CA LEU A 93 -3.78 10.14 -18.19
C LEU A 93 -3.29 10.92 -19.42
N SER A 94 -2.21 11.67 -19.28
CA SER A 94 -1.60 12.41 -20.39
C SER A 94 -0.99 11.46 -21.42
N LEU A 95 -0.27 10.41 -21.00
CA LEU A 95 0.27 9.36 -21.86
C LEU A 95 -0.80 8.64 -22.68
N MET A 96 -1.98 8.43 -22.08
CA MET A 96 -3.12 7.80 -22.76
C MET A 96 -3.69 8.67 -23.88
N ARG A 97 -3.51 9.99 -23.80
CA ARG A 97 -3.94 10.96 -24.82
C ARG A 97 -2.87 11.20 -25.87
N VAL A 98 -1.63 11.47 -25.44
CA VAL A 98 -0.48 11.73 -26.29
C VAL A 98 0.74 11.09 -25.65
N TYR A 99 1.36 10.15 -26.34
CA TYR A 99 2.60 9.55 -25.89
C TYR A 99 3.74 10.56 -26.03
N THR A 100 4.36 10.96 -24.92
CA THR A 100 5.56 11.79 -24.90
C THR A 100 6.56 11.28 -23.86
N ASP A 101 7.85 11.44 -24.14
CA ASP A 101 8.91 11.04 -23.22
C ASP A 101 8.85 11.81 -21.90
N ILE A 102 8.40 13.07 -21.93
CA ILE A 102 8.23 13.90 -20.73
C ILE A 102 7.19 13.26 -19.80
N TYR A 103 6.00 12.91 -20.32
CA TYR A 103 4.98 12.27 -19.49
C TYR A 103 5.40 10.89 -18.99
N LEU A 104 6.19 10.15 -19.79
CA LEU A 104 6.75 8.87 -19.38
C LEU A 104 7.72 9.05 -18.21
N ILE A 105 8.67 9.98 -18.33
CA ILE A 105 9.65 10.27 -17.28
C ILE A 105 8.95 10.72 -15.99
N VAL A 106 8.00 11.65 -16.08
CA VAL A 106 7.25 12.13 -14.91
C VAL A 106 6.45 10.99 -14.29
N PHE A 107 5.80 10.15 -15.10
CA PHE A 107 5.07 8.98 -14.61
C PHE A 107 5.98 8.01 -13.84
N VAL A 108 7.14 7.67 -14.40
CA VAL A 108 8.10 6.74 -13.78
C VAL A 108 8.64 7.31 -12.47
N LEU A 109 9.07 8.58 -12.47
CA LEU A 109 9.63 9.23 -11.28
C LEU A 109 8.58 9.39 -10.17
N ALA A 110 7.38 9.86 -10.51
CA ALA A 110 6.31 10.04 -9.54
C ALA A 110 5.85 8.70 -8.95
N SER A 111 5.73 7.67 -9.79
CA SER A 111 5.43 6.30 -9.33
C SER A 111 6.52 5.77 -8.41
N PHE A 112 7.80 5.97 -8.76
CA PHE A 112 8.92 5.56 -7.91
C PHE A 112 8.89 6.24 -6.54
N VAL A 113 8.71 7.56 -6.49
CA VAL A 113 8.59 8.32 -5.23
C VAL A 113 7.40 7.83 -4.41
N TRP A 114 6.26 7.58 -5.06
CA TRP A 114 5.06 7.09 -4.41
C TRP A 114 5.26 5.69 -3.81
N ILE A 115 5.90 4.78 -4.57
CA ILE A 115 6.26 3.43 -4.13
C ILE A 115 7.14 3.49 -2.89
N VAL A 116 8.25 4.22 -2.97
CA VAL A 116 9.19 4.37 -1.86
C VAL A 116 8.50 5.00 -0.65
N GLY A 117 7.63 5.99 -0.89
CA GLY A 117 6.83 6.63 0.16
C GLY A 117 5.88 5.65 0.86
N ILE A 118 5.21 4.76 0.12
CA ILE A 118 4.33 3.74 0.70
C ILE A 118 5.12 2.70 1.49
N LEU A 119 6.26 2.25 0.96
CA LEU A 119 7.17 1.34 1.65
C LEU A 119 7.61 1.93 2.99
N PHE A 120 8.12 3.18 2.95
CA PHE A 120 8.52 3.92 4.14
C PHE A 120 7.37 4.05 5.14
N SER A 121 6.19 4.45 4.66
CA SER A 121 5.01 4.71 5.50
C SER A 121 4.52 3.44 6.21
N THR A 122 4.63 2.29 5.56
CA THR A 122 4.20 1.02 6.13
C THR A 122 5.15 0.55 7.21
N VAL A 123 6.46 0.63 6.97
CA VAL A 123 7.47 0.34 8.00
C VAL A 123 7.37 1.34 9.15
N TYR A 124 7.09 2.62 8.86
CA TYR A 124 6.87 3.65 9.88
C TYR A 124 5.66 3.36 10.77
N VAL A 125 4.55 2.92 10.18
CA VAL A 125 3.34 2.49 10.92
C VAL A 125 3.61 1.24 11.73
N TYR A 126 4.44 0.34 11.21
CA TYR A 126 4.79 -0.91 11.88
C TYR A 126 5.63 -0.71 13.14
N LYS A 127 6.51 0.29 13.17
CA LYS A 127 7.38 0.57 14.32
C LYS A 127 6.63 1.35 15.39
N GLU A 128 6.27 0.68 16.49
CA GLU A 128 5.76 1.32 17.70
C GLU A 128 6.91 1.92 18.50
N ASN A 129 7.12 3.23 18.33
CA ASN A 129 8.08 4.01 19.12
C ASN A 129 7.52 5.41 19.37
N ASP A 130 7.48 5.86 20.63
CA ASP A 130 6.85 7.14 20.99
C ASP A 130 7.60 8.36 20.45
N HIS A 131 8.91 8.24 20.20
CA HIS A 131 9.72 9.29 19.62
C HIS A 131 9.81 9.18 18.09
N VAL A 132 9.28 10.19 17.39
CA VAL A 132 9.25 10.28 15.92
C VAL A 132 10.64 10.13 15.30
N SER A 133 11.66 10.82 15.82
CA SER A 133 13.02 10.77 15.28
C SER A 133 13.60 9.36 15.35
N GLN A 134 13.46 8.69 16.49
CA GLN A 134 13.95 7.32 16.68
C GLN A 134 13.20 6.33 15.78
N ARG A 135 11.88 6.51 15.64
CA ARG A 135 11.05 5.73 14.71
C ARG A 135 11.49 5.89 13.26
N ILE A 136 11.86 7.10 12.83
CA ILE A 136 12.40 7.35 11.48
C ILE A 136 13.74 6.63 11.29
N TYR A 137 14.67 6.74 12.24
CA TYR A 137 15.96 6.06 12.17
C TYR A 137 15.81 4.53 12.07
N GLU A 138 14.95 3.93 12.89
CA GLU A 138 14.68 2.50 12.83
C GLU A 138 14.03 2.07 11.53
N THR A 139 13.15 2.92 10.97
CA THR A 139 12.51 2.69 9.67
C THR A 139 13.56 2.67 8.56
N LEU A 140 14.45 3.66 8.52
CA LEU A 140 15.53 3.74 7.55
C LEU A 140 16.51 2.56 7.69
N PHE A 141 16.91 2.24 8.92
CA PHE A 141 17.80 1.11 9.21
C PHE A 141 17.18 -0.22 8.77
N TYR A 142 15.88 -0.42 9.02
CA TYR A 142 15.17 -1.61 8.58
C TYR A 142 15.15 -1.74 7.05
N MET A 143 14.89 -0.64 6.34
CA MET A 143 14.89 -0.63 4.88
C MET A 143 16.26 -0.94 4.28
N VAL A 144 17.33 -0.40 4.86
CA VAL A 144 18.70 -0.71 4.43
C VAL A 144 19.03 -2.19 4.67
N LYS A 145 18.62 -2.75 5.82
CA LYS A 145 18.89 -4.15 6.16
C LYS A 145 18.11 -5.14 5.29
N HIS A 146 16.90 -4.78 4.86
CA HIS A 146 16.02 -5.65 4.05
C HIS A 146 15.92 -5.19 2.59
N THR A 147 17.00 -4.58 2.07
CA THR A 147 17.03 -3.98 0.72
C THR A 147 16.56 -4.98 -0.35
N GLN A 148 16.98 -6.25 -0.31
CA GLN A 148 16.60 -7.24 -1.31
C GLN A 148 15.09 -7.51 -1.37
N GLN A 149 14.42 -7.63 -0.22
CA GLN A 149 12.98 -7.86 -0.16
C GLN A 149 12.21 -6.64 -0.64
N LEU A 150 12.69 -5.44 -0.30
CA LEU A 150 12.12 -4.18 -0.78
C LEU A 150 12.36 -3.96 -2.27
N LEU A 151 13.46 -4.48 -2.82
CA LEU A 151 13.77 -4.41 -4.25
C LEU A 151 12.86 -5.34 -5.06
N ILE A 152 12.59 -6.55 -4.56
CA ILE A 152 11.59 -7.47 -5.14
C ILE A 152 10.22 -6.82 -5.13
N LEU A 153 9.87 -6.17 -4.02
CA LEU A 153 8.64 -5.39 -3.89
C LEU A 153 8.59 -4.24 -4.90
N ALA A 154 9.64 -3.41 -4.99
CA ALA A 154 9.72 -2.32 -5.95
C ALA A 154 9.62 -2.82 -7.41
N LEU A 155 10.25 -3.96 -7.74
CA LEU A 155 10.16 -4.59 -9.06
C LEU A 155 8.76 -5.10 -9.36
N PHE A 156 8.08 -5.72 -8.39
CA PHE A 156 6.69 -6.14 -8.53
C PHE A 156 5.77 -4.93 -8.79
N ILE A 157 6.07 -3.79 -8.16
CA ILE A 157 5.31 -2.56 -8.37
C ILE A 157 5.64 -1.90 -9.70
N GLY A 158 6.90 -1.94 -10.12
CA GLY A 158 7.32 -1.54 -11.45
C GLY A 158 6.62 -2.37 -12.54
N MET A 159 6.54 -3.68 -12.37
CA MET A 159 5.77 -4.58 -13.23
C MET A 159 4.28 -4.26 -13.23
N SER A 160 3.68 -3.98 -12.07
CA SER A 160 2.27 -3.60 -11.97
C SER A 160 1.99 -2.26 -12.64
N SER A 161 2.91 -1.28 -12.48
CA SER A 161 2.86 0.02 -13.14
C SER A 161 3.01 -0.10 -14.66
N TRP A 162 3.89 -1.00 -15.13
CA TRP A 162 4.02 -1.37 -16.54
C TRP A 162 2.73 -2.01 -17.10
N PHE A 163 2.09 -2.88 -16.32
CA PHE A 163 0.78 -3.47 -16.65
C PHE A 163 -0.35 -2.42 -16.72
N THR A 164 -0.10 -1.21 -16.22
CA THR A 164 -1.05 -0.09 -16.29
C THR A 164 -0.87 0.74 -17.56
N LEU A 165 0.34 0.75 -18.13
CA LEU A 165 0.59 1.29 -19.47
C LEU A 165 -0.13 0.47 -20.56
N THR A 166 -0.48 -0.80 -20.29
CA THR A 166 -1.28 -1.65 -21.20
C THR A 166 -2.80 -1.46 -21.06
N LYS A 167 -3.24 -0.28 -20.58
CA LYS A 167 -4.65 0.16 -20.44
C LYS A 167 -5.48 -0.52 -19.34
N ASN A 168 -4.87 -1.28 -18.43
CA ASN A 168 -5.58 -1.95 -17.33
C ASN A 168 -5.34 -1.24 -15.98
N ILE A 169 -6.22 -0.31 -15.62
CA ILE A 169 -6.13 0.47 -14.36
C ILE A 169 -6.34 -0.38 -13.09
N ILE A 170 -6.90 -1.58 -13.24
CA ILE A 170 -7.25 -2.48 -12.13
C ILE A 170 -6.01 -2.87 -11.30
N GLY A 171 -4.83 -2.96 -11.93
CA GLY A 171 -3.57 -3.27 -11.24
C GLY A 171 -3.23 -2.28 -10.11
N TRP A 172 -3.51 -0.98 -10.29
CA TRP A 172 -3.25 0.05 -9.28
C TRP A 172 -4.20 -0.02 -8.09
N PHE A 173 -5.45 -0.42 -8.32
CA PHE A 173 -6.44 -0.48 -7.24
C PHE A 173 -6.26 -1.69 -6.35
N ILE A 174 -5.81 -2.83 -6.89
CA ILE A 174 -5.57 -4.05 -6.11
C ILE A 174 -4.19 -4.05 -5.43
N PHE A 175 -3.29 -3.16 -5.86
CA PHE A 175 -1.91 -3.09 -5.39
C PHE A 175 -1.73 -2.98 -3.85
N PRO A 176 -2.43 -2.06 -3.12
CA PRO A 176 -2.18 -1.87 -1.69
C PRO A 176 -2.38 -3.13 -0.83
N GLY A 177 -3.32 -3.99 -1.19
CA GLY A 177 -3.62 -5.22 -0.46
C GLY A 177 -2.65 -6.36 -0.74
N PHE A 178 -2.17 -6.52 -1.98
CA PHE A 178 -1.08 -7.46 -2.27
C PHE A 178 0.20 -7.06 -1.53
N TYR A 179 0.49 -5.76 -1.51
CA TYR A 179 1.64 -5.21 -0.81
C TYR A 179 1.67 -5.60 0.68
N LEU A 180 0.58 -5.31 1.39
CA LEU A 180 0.49 -5.57 2.83
C LEU A 180 0.48 -7.07 3.18
N MET A 181 0.02 -7.93 2.26
CA MET A 181 0.07 -9.38 2.44
C MET A 181 1.45 -9.98 2.25
N ILE A 182 2.24 -9.47 1.30
CA ILE A 182 3.64 -9.90 1.10
C ILE A 182 4.46 -9.52 2.34
N ASP A 183 4.27 -8.32 2.88
CA ASP A 183 4.94 -7.85 4.09
C ASP A 183 4.62 -8.74 5.30
N LYS A 184 3.34 -9.15 5.49
CA LYS A 184 2.96 -10.13 6.53
C LYS A 184 3.70 -11.47 6.38
N LYS A 185 3.88 -11.95 5.15
CA LYS A 185 4.46 -13.27 4.87
C LYS A 185 5.98 -13.30 5.01
N LEU A 186 6.67 -12.17 4.82
CA LEU A 186 8.10 -12.01 5.09
C LEU A 186 8.44 -12.04 6.60
N LYS A 187 7.40 -12.06 7.44
CA LYS A 187 7.46 -11.98 8.90
C LYS A 187 7.25 -13.33 9.60
N GLN A 188 6.75 -14.34 8.88
CA GLN A 188 6.63 -15.74 9.32
C GLN A 188 7.85 -16.54 8.88
#